data_AF-A0A7J6QVS6-F1
#
_entry.id   AF-A0A7J6QVS6-F1
#
_cell.length_a   1.000
_cell.length_b   1.000
_cell.length_c   1.000
_cell.angle_alpha   90.00
_cell.angle_beta   90.00
_cell.angle_gamma   90.00
#
_symmetry.space_group_name_H-M   'P 1'
#
loop_
_entity.id
_entity.type
_entity.pdbx_description
1 polymer ?
#
loop_
_entity_poly.entity_id
_entity_poly.type
_entity_poly.pdbx_seq_one_letter_code
_entity_poly.pdbx_strand_id
1 'polypeptide(L)'
;MAHIGHPLVCDPKYGNPTDPEAARAVCATDRLWCPRTFLHSYRLCYNQPIDVVDEKDATVDVYVPLPLDLRLALAKLTSVSDDCAETARWLSGKKGDVEGRSFLSK
;
A
#
# COMPACT_ATOMS: atom_id res chain seq x y z
N MET A 1 -4.22 -0.98 -10.54
CA MET A 1 -2.77 -0.97 -10.82
C MET A 1 -2.51 -1.52 -12.21
N ALA A 2 -2.57 -2.83 -12.45
CA ALA A 2 -2.33 -3.35 -13.80
C ALA A 2 -3.25 -2.75 -14.90
N HIS A 3 -4.54 -2.56 -14.61
CA HIS A 3 -5.48 -1.97 -15.57
C HIS A 3 -5.14 -0.52 -15.99
N ILE A 4 -4.46 0.24 -15.13
CA ILE A 4 -4.01 1.61 -15.45
C ILE A 4 -2.60 1.63 -16.04
N GLY A 5 -2.06 0.49 -16.48
CA GLY A 5 -0.72 0.37 -17.06
C GLY A 5 0.43 0.28 -16.06
N HIS A 6 0.14 0.21 -14.75
CA HIS A 6 1.15 0.16 -13.69
C HIS A 6 0.94 -1.09 -12.82
N PRO A 7 1.40 -2.28 -13.25
CA PRO A 7 1.28 -3.49 -12.45
C PRO A 7 2.09 -3.41 -11.15
N LEU A 8 1.72 -4.22 -10.16
CA LEU A 8 2.46 -4.32 -8.90
C LEU A 8 3.76 -5.10 -9.11
N VAL A 9 4.83 -4.68 -8.42
CA VAL A 9 6.10 -5.40 -8.36
C VAL A 9 5.87 -6.78 -7.73
N CYS A 10 6.51 -7.82 -8.29
CA CYS A 10 6.33 -9.21 -7.89
C CYS A 10 4.87 -9.72 -7.96
N ASP A 11 4.07 -9.23 -8.91
CA ASP A 11 2.74 -9.77 -9.21
C ASP A 11 2.80 -10.76 -10.38
N PRO A 12 2.72 -12.08 -10.13
CA PRO A 12 2.80 -13.08 -11.19
C PRO A 12 1.51 -13.23 -12.01
N LYS A 13 0.41 -12.61 -11.59
CA LYS A 13 -0.91 -12.77 -12.21
C LYS A 13 -1.26 -11.59 -13.12
N TYR A 14 -0.95 -10.38 -12.67
CA TYR A 14 -1.32 -9.15 -13.37
C TYR A 14 -0.12 -8.35 -13.90
N GLY A 15 1.11 -8.88 -13.76
CA GLY A 15 2.34 -8.25 -14.24
C GLY A 15 2.37 -7.96 -15.75
N ASN A 16 1.77 -8.83 -16.55
CA ASN A 16 1.55 -8.62 -17.97
C ASN A 16 0.26 -9.37 -18.40
N PRO A 17 -0.84 -8.65 -18.69
CA PRO A 17 -2.12 -9.29 -19.00
C PRO A 17 -2.18 -9.93 -20.39
N THR A 18 -1.28 -9.55 -21.32
CA THR A 18 -1.23 -10.13 -22.67
C THR A 18 -0.29 -11.33 -22.76
N ASP A 19 0.68 -11.44 -21.85
CA ASP A 19 1.64 -12.54 -21.80
C ASP A 19 1.92 -12.98 -20.34
N PRO A 20 1.23 -14.03 -19.86
CA PRO A 20 1.43 -14.57 -18.51
C PRO A 20 2.81 -15.16 -18.26
N GLU A 21 3.52 -15.63 -19.29
CA GLU A 21 4.86 -16.21 -19.14
C GLU A 21 5.89 -15.09 -18.93
N ALA A 22 5.79 -14.02 -19.71
CA ALA A 22 6.56 -12.80 -19.49
C ALA A 22 6.28 -12.19 -18.09
N ALA A 23 5.01 -12.18 -17.64
CA ALA A 23 4.66 -11.72 -16.28
C ALA A 23 5.41 -12.50 -15.20
N ARG A 24 5.50 -13.84 -15.34
CA ARG A 24 6.23 -14.70 -14.40
C ARG A 24 7.74 -14.49 -14.46
N ALA A 25 8.31 -14.28 -15.65
CA ALA A 25 9.74 -14.01 -15.82
C ALA A 25 10.17 -12.69 -15.15
N VAL A 26 9.38 -11.63 -15.34
CA VAL A 26 9.58 -10.34 -14.65
C VAL A 26 9.42 -10.52 -13.14
N CYS A 27 8.35 -11.18 -12.69
CA CYS A 27 8.13 -11.45 -11.27
C CYS A 27 9.28 -12.28 -10.64
N ALA A 28 9.86 -13.23 -11.36
CA ALA A 28 11.00 -14.02 -10.89
C ALA A 28 12.26 -13.16 -10.73
N THR A 29 12.47 -12.20 -11.64
CA THR A 29 13.57 -11.22 -11.55
C THR A 29 13.35 -10.27 -10.37
N ASP A 30 12.14 -9.75 -10.20
CA ASP A 30 11.81 -8.85 -9.10
C ASP A 30 11.99 -9.52 -7.74
N ARG A 31 11.72 -10.82 -7.66
CA ARG A 31 11.89 -11.62 -6.44
C ARG A 31 13.31 -11.64 -5.89
N LEU A 32 14.32 -11.31 -6.70
CA LEU A 32 15.71 -11.20 -6.25
C LEU A 32 15.89 -10.03 -5.27
N TRP A 33 15.05 -9.00 -5.36
CA TRP A 33 15.20 -7.80 -4.54
C TRP A 33 13.98 -7.47 -3.69
N CYS A 34 12.78 -7.93 -4.06
CA CYS A 34 11.52 -7.81 -3.33
C CYS A 34 10.91 -9.20 -3.09
N PRO A 35 10.83 -9.72 -1.85
CA PRO A 35 10.51 -11.14 -1.62
C PRO A 35 9.04 -11.52 -1.86
N ARG A 36 8.13 -10.53 -1.90
CA ARG A 36 6.69 -10.74 -2.07
C ARG A 36 6.09 -9.66 -2.98
N THR A 37 4.84 -9.84 -3.40
CA THR A 37 4.09 -8.80 -4.10
C THR A 37 4.14 -7.51 -3.27
N PHE A 38 4.56 -6.41 -3.89
CA PHE A 38 4.75 -5.12 -3.21
C PHE A 38 3.38 -4.50 -2.92
N LEU A 39 2.72 -5.04 -1.90
CA LEU A 39 1.39 -4.68 -1.45
C LEU A 39 1.33 -4.85 0.08
N HIS A 40 0.82 -3.83 0.77
CA HIS A 40 0.69 -3.81 2.22
C HIS A 40 -0.51 -2.97 2.64
N SER A 41 -1.33 -3.49 3.55
CA SER A 41 -2.45 -2.74 4.14
C SER A 41 -1.92 -1.85 5.28
N TYR A 42 -1.69 -0.57 4.97
CA TYR A 42 -1.15 0.40 5.93
C TYR A 42 -2.17 0.88 6.97
N ARG A 43 -3.43 1.12 6.56
CA ARG A 43 -4.49 1.67 7.40
C ARG A 43 -5.78 0.88 7.19
N LEU A 44 -6.41 0.47 8.28
CA LEU A 44 -7.77 -0.04 8.33
C LEU A 44 -8.61 0.95 9.13
N CYS A 45 -9.74 1.38 8.57
CA CYS A 45 -10.70 2.23 9.24
C CYS A 45 -12.07 1.58 9.13
N TYR A 46 -12.81 1.48 10.24
CA TYR A 46 -14.14 0.89 10.24
C TYR A 46 -15.05 1.54 11.28
N ASN A 47 -16.36 1.44 11.04
CA ASN A 47 -17.35 1.88 12.00
C ASN A 47 -17.63 0.75 13.00
N GLN A 48 -17.58 1.05 14.29
CA GLN A 48 -17.99 0.12 15.33
C GLN A 48 -19.51 -0.09 15.28
N PRO A 49 -19.99 -1.32 15.54
CA PRO A 49 -21.43 -1.57 15.63
C PRO A 49 -22.07 -0.74 16.74
N ILE A 50 -23.27 -0.22 16.48
CA ILE A 50 -24.04 0.69 17.35
C ILE A 50 -24.30 0.07 18.73
N ASP A 51 -24.32 -1.25 18.82
CA ASP A 51 -24.58 -1.99 20.06
C ASP A 51 -23.43 -1.91 21.08
N VAL A 52 -22.29 -1.29 20.73
CA VAL A 52 -21.05 -1.28 21.52
C VAL A 52 -20.60 0.11 21.98
N VAL A 53 -21.04 1.21 21.34
CA VAL A 53 -20.55 2.58 21.63
C VAL A 53 -21.53 3.70 21.24
N ASP A 54 -21.52 4.81 21.99
CA ASP A 54 -22.22 6.06 21.65
C ASP A 54 -21.72 6.65 20.32
N GLU A 55 -22.61 7.24 19.52
CA GLU A 55 -22.39 7.73 18.13
C GLU A 55 -21.13 8.60 17.90
N LYS A 56 -20.54 9.18 18.95
CA LYS A 56 -19.39 10.10 18.85
C LYS A 56 -18.02 9.42 18.73
N ASP A 57 -17.90 8.14 19.10
CA ASP A 57 -16.64 7.37 19.01
C ASP A 57 -16.76 6.16 18.05
N ALA A 58 -17.71 6.20 17.13
CA ALA A 58 -18.05 5.07 16.27
C ALA A 58 -16.98 4.68 15.23
N THR A 59 -15.83 5.36 15.11
CA THR A 59 -14.82 5.06 14.07
C THR A 59 -13.49 4.62 14.67
N VAL A 60 -13.02 3.44 14.30
CA VAL A 60 -11.73 2.90 14.73
C VAL A 60 -10.74 2.94 13.58
N ASP A 61 -9.60 3.59 13.82
CA ASP A 61 -8.43 3.61 12.95
C ASP A 61 -7.34 2.66 13.48
N VAL A 62 -6.89 1.73 12.64
CA VAL A 62 -5.76 0.84 12.92
C VAL A 62 -4.68 1.06 11.87
N TYR A 63 -3.43 1.24 12.32
CA TYR A 63 -2.27 1.44 11.45
C TYR A 63 -1.27 0.30 11.61
N VAL A 64 -0.71 -0.17 10.49
CA VAL A 64 0.36 -1.17 10.46
C VAL A 64 1.51 -0.60 9.65
N PRO A 65 2.70 -0.39 10.26
CA PRO A 65 3.86 0.15 9.54
C PRO A 65 4.28 -0.78 8.41
N LEU A 66 4.97 -0.23 7.41
CA LEU A 66 5.50 -1.02 6.31
C LEU A 66 6.45 -2.11 6.86
N PRO A 67 6.23 -3.39 6.54
CA PRO A 67 7.07 -4.48 7.04
C PRO A 67 8.52 -4.35 6.57
N LEU A 68 9.45 -4.90 7.37
CA LEU A 68 10.89 -4.73 7.17
C LEU A 68 11.36 -5.13 5.76
N ASP A 69 10.82 -6.23 5.24
CA ASP A 69 11.15 -6.73 3.91
C ASP A 69 10.78 -5.74 2.80
N LEU A 70 9.58 -5.14 2.84
CA LEU A 70 9.16 -4.13 1.88
C LEU A 70 9.90 -2.80 2.07
N ARG A 71 10.29 -2.45 3.30
CA ARG A 71 11.16 -1.30 3.56
C ARG A 71 12.53 -1.48 2.91
N LEU A 72 13.13 -2.65 3.04
CA LEU A 72 14.42 -2.98 2.42
C LEU A 72 14.31 -2.99 0.89
N ALA A 73 13.19 -3.48 0.35
CA ALA A 73 12.93 -3.41 -1.09
C ALA A 73 12.80 -1.96 -1.56
N LEU A 74 12.06 -1.12 -0.84
CA LEU A 74 11.90 0.30 -1.15
C LEU A 74 13.23 1.07 -1.07
N ALA A 75 14.12 0.71 -0.14
CA ALA A 75 15.45 1.31 -0.02
C ALA A 75 16.38 1.03 -1.23
N LYS A 76 16.06 0.03 -2.06
CA LYS A 76 16.79 -0.25 -3.31
C LYS A 76 16.30 0.59 -4.48
N LEU A 77 15.15 1.24 -4.34
CA LEU A 77 14.56 2.09 -5.37
C LEU A 77 14.96 3.54 -5.12
N THR A 78 15.50 4.18 -6.15
CA THR A 78 15.77 5.62 -6.13
C THR A 78 14.56 6.35 -6.68
N SER A 79 14.09 7.40 -6.00
CA SER A 79 13.08 8.27 -6.57
C SER A 79 13.67 9.01 -7.77
N VAL A 80 12.85 9.22 -8.80
CA VAL A 80 13.24 10.03 -9.97
C VAL A 80 13.09 11.53 -9.65
N SER A 81 12.30 11.88 -8.64
CA SER A 81 12.12 13.26 -8.14
C SER A 81 12.19 13.32 -6.61
N ASP A 82 12.54 14.49 -6.07
CA ASP A 82 12.75 14.73 -4.63
C ASP A 82 11.45 14.98 -3.83
N ASP A 83 10.26 14.90 -4.46
CA ASP A 83 8.95 15.14 -3.83
C ASP A 83 8.47 13.98 -2.94
N CYS A 84 9.36 13.35 -2.17
CA CYS A 84 9.07 12.16 -1.36
C CYS A 84 8.61 12.46 0.08
N ALA A 85 7.88 13.57 0.30
CA ALA A 85 7.45 14.02 1.63
C ALA A 85 6.60 12.98 2.41
N GLU A 86 5.90 12.06 1.71
CA GLU A 86 5.00 11.10 2.36
C GLU A 86 5.63 9.77 2.80
N THR A 87 6.82 9.43 2.29
CA THR A 87 7.43 8.11 2.56
C THR A 87 7.74 7.90 4.05
N ALA A 88 8.16 8.96 4.76
CA ALA A 88 8.44 8.92 6.20
C ALA A 88 7.23 8.50 7.05
N ARG A 89 6.01 8.78 6.60
CA ARG A 89 4.78 8.39 7.30
C ARG A 89 4.55 6.89 7.23
N TRP A 90 4.64 6.30 6.04
CA TRP A 90 4.42 4.86 5.84
C TRP A 90 5.43 4.01 6.61
N LEU A 91 6.66 4.52 6.77
CA LEU A 91 7.74 3.86 7.51
C LEU A 91 7.53 3.88 9.03
N SER A 92 6.88 4.92 9.56
CA SER A 92 6.75 5.13 11.01
C SER A 92 5.46 4.57 11.60
N GLY A 93 4.45 4.26 10.78
CA GLY A 93 3.15 3.77 11.27
C GLY A 93 2.35 4.82 12.04
N LYS A 94 2.77 6.09 12.03
CA LYS A 94 2.11 7.17 12.75
C LYS A 94 0.93 7.73 11.95
N LYS A 95 -0.13 8.11 12.65
CA LYS A 95 -1.21 8.92 12.09
C LYS A 95 -0.61 10.27 11.70
N GLY A 96 -0.27 10.44 10.42
CA GLY A 96 -0.05 11.77 9.89
C GLY A 96 -1.38 12.52 9.85
N ASP A 97 -1.36 13.80 10.22
CA ASP A 97 -2.45 14.74 9.94
C ASP A 97 -2.62 14.82 8.42
N VAL A 98 -3.43 13.93 7.88
CA VAL A 98 -4.07 14.16 6.59
C VAL A 98 -5.50 14.44 6.96
N GLU A 99 -5.87 15.71 6.87
CA GLU A 99 -7.26 16.15 6.78
C GLU A 99 -7.91 15.30 5.69
N GLY A 100 -8.56 14.23 6.10
CA GLY A 100 -9.42 13.47 5.21
C GLY A 100 -10.52 14.42 4.83
N ARG A 101 -10.54 14.88 3.57
CA ARG A 101 -11.74 15.47 2.99
C ARG A 101 -12.82 14.40 3.11
N SER A 102 -13.68 14.57 4.10
CA SER A 102 -14.91 13.81 4.25
C SER A 102 -15.65 13.94 2.94
N PHE A 103 -15.76 12.84 2.18
CA PHE A 103 -16.69 12.78 1.07
C PHE A 103 -18.09 12.85 1.67
N LEU A 104 -18.64 14.06 1.74
CA LEU A 104 -20.06 14.29 1.95
C LEU A 104 -20.78 13.68 0.74
N SER A 105 -21.36 12.49 0.93
CA SER A 105 -22.34 11.97 -0.02
C SER A 105 -23.59 12.85 0.11
N LYS A 106 -24.01 13.43 -1.03
CA LYS A 106 -25.33 14.05 -1.17
C LYS A 106 -26.42 13.00 -1.21
#